data_AF-A0A2T8HYU2-F1
#
_entry.id   AF-A0A2T8HYU2-F1
#
_cell.length_a   1.000
_cell.length_b   1.000
_cell.length_c   1.000
_cell.angle_alpha   90.00
_cell.angle_beta   90.00
_cell.angle_gamma   90.00
#
_symmetry.space_group_name_H-M   'P 1'
#
loop_
_entity.id
_entity.type
_entity.pdbx_description
1 polymer ?
#
loop_
_entity_poly.entity_id
_entity_poly.type
_entity_poly.pdbx_seq_one_letter_code
_entity_poly.pdbx_strand_id
1 'polypeptide(L)'
;MVAAQSHAAQGVYGSMTQSGDHTPEETPEQRDDLLAAEYVLGVLTGADWRAAAERAQVDGAFAALVAQWEERLAGLNEAYAAVPAADLMPQIEARLFPAPTRARRRWFTGFAAAALSASVVLAVVLWPQAPAPVQVQLVGEDARFVADYDGAALEFALALDAAGEGRDYELWAIGDDGVPRSLGLLRGPVTRVEAELLAGVTLAVSLEPAGGAPGDLPTGPVLATAVLPSVN
;
A
#
# COMPACT_ATOMS: atom_id res chain seq x y z
N MET A 1 59.69 79.67 22.35
CA MET A 1 60.65 79.69 21.22
C MET A 1 61.12 78.26 21.01
N VAL A 2 61.14 77.82 19.74
CA VAL A 2 61.73 76.57 19.19
C VAL A 2 60.89 75.31 19.43
N ALA A 3 59.99 74.90 18.52
CA ALA A 3 60.12 74.39 17.15
C ALA A 3 60.28 72.85 17.10
N ALA A 4 59.37 72.22 16.35
CA ALA A 4 59.39 70.81 15.97
C ALA A 4 60.50 70.55 14.95
N GLN A 5 61.16 69.38 15.05
CA GLN A 5 61.88 68.80 13.92
C GLN A 5 61.56 67.31 13.80
N SER A 6 60.92 67.01 12.68
CA SER A 6 60.69 65.71 12.06
C SER A 6 62.00 65.12 11.53
N HIS A 7 62.33 63.88 11.87
CA HIS A 7 63.37 63.14 11.15
C HIS A 7 62.70 62.25 10.10
N ALA A 8 62.85 62.66 8.84
CA ALA A 8 62.51 61.88 7.66
C ALA A 8 63.41 60.63 7.59
N ALA A 9 62.81 59.48 7.29
CA ALA A 9 63.54 58.26 6.97
C ALA A 9 64.05 58.37 5.52
N GLN A 10 65.36 58.24 5.35
CA GLN A 10 66.03 58.10 4.06
C GLN A 10 65.54 56.83 3.36
N GLY A 11 64.98 57.02 2.16
CA GLY A 11 64.64 55.92 1.26
C GLY A 11 65.90 55.25 0.73
N VAL A 12 66.02 53.95 0.97
CA VAL A 12 66.93 53.07 0.23
C VAL A 12 66.13 52.51 -0.94
N TYR A 13 66.30 53.14 -2.12
CA TYR A 13 65.85 52.57 -3.38
C TYR A 13 66.77 51.39 -3.74
N GLY A 14 66.29 50.17 -3.49
CA GLY A 14 66.79 48.96 -4.11
C GLY A 14 66.03 48.70 -5.41
N SER A 15 66.78 48.55 -6.51
CA SER A 15 66.30 48.43 -7.88
C SER A 15 65.26 47.32 -8.08
N MET A 16 64.10 47.72 -8.59
CA MET A 16 63.01 46.84 -9.02
C MET A 16 63.42 46.12 -10.31
N THR A 17 64.00 44.93 -10.19
CA THR A 17 64.06 44.01 -11.32
C THR A 17 62.69 43.38 -11.51
N GLN A 18 62.01 43.85 -12.55
CA GLN A 18 60.85 43.22 -13.16
C GLN A 18 61.19 41.75 -13.50
N SER A 19 60.55 40.81 -12.81
CA SER A 19 60.43 39.41 -13.21
C SER A 19 59.19 38.81 -12.55
N GLY A 20 58.15 38.65 -13.37
CA GLY A 20 56.94 37.87 -13.04
C GLY A 20 55.92 38.60 -12.18
N ASP A 21 54.84 39.07 -12.81
CA ASP A 21 53.55 39.13 -12.15
C ASP A 21 53.13 37.69 -11.80
N HIS A 22 53.55 37.23 -10.63
CA HIS A 22 53.10 36.00 -10.01
C HIS A 22 52.62 36.38 -8.61
N THR A 23 51.39 36.89 -8.52
CA THR A 23 50.60 36.62 -7.31
C THR A 23 50.52 35.10 -7.25
N PRO A 24 51.05 34.40 -6.23
CA PRO A 24 50.88 32.96 -6.14
C PRO A 24 49.37 32.70 -6.14
N GLU A 25 48.85 31.99 -7.14
CA GLU A 25 47.45 31.56 -7.10
C GLU A 25 47.28 30.71 -5.84
N GLU A 26 46.47 31.17 -4.89
CA GLU A 26 46.18 30.41 -3.68
C GLU A 26 45.58 29.06 -4.09
N THR A 27 46.19 27.98 -3.60
CA THR A 27 45.69 26.64 -3.89
C THR A 27 44.28 26.49 -3.34
N PRO A 28 43.45 25.59 -3.89
CA PRO A 28 42.13 25.31 -3.34
C PRO A 28 42.17 24.99 -1.84
N GLU A 29 43.21 24.28 -1.38
CA GLU A 29 43.41 23.95 0.03
C GLU A 29 43.71 25.18 0.90
N GLN A 30 44.52 26.13 0.40
CA GLN A 30 44.82 27.38 1.11
C GLN A 30 43.58 28.26 1.23
N ARG A 31 42.76 28.32 0.17
CA ARG A 31 41.49 29.06 0.20
C ARG A 31 40.49 28.44 1.18
N ASP A 32 40.45 27.11 1.26
CA ASP A 32 39.57 26.40 2.19
C ASP A 32 40.02 26.58 3.65
N ASP A 33 41.33 26.58 3.92
CA ASP A 33 41.87 26.87 5.25
C ASP A 33 41.53 28.30 5.71
N LEU A 34 41.70 29.29 4.82
CA LEU A 34 41.33 30.68 5.08
C LEU A 34 39.82 30.83 5.32
N LEU A 35 38.99 30.22 4.47
CA LEU A 35 37.53 30.27 4.60
C LEU A 35 37.06 29.64 5.92
N ALA A 36 37.69 28.54 6.36
CA ALA A 36 37.42 27.93 7.65
C ALA A 36 37.80 28.86 8.82
N ALA A 37 38.95 29.55 8.73
CA ALA A 37 39.36 30.54 9.71
C ALA A 37 38.36 31.70 9.81
N GLU A 38 37.93 32.23 8.67
CA GLU A 38 36.93 33.32 8.59
C GLU A 38 35.57 32.92 9.16
N TYR A 39 35.17 31.67 8.89
CA TYR A 39 33.96 31.09 9.45
C TYR A 39 34.02 30.99 10.98
N VAL A 40 35.11 30.42 11.54
CA VAL A 40 35.29 30.26 12.99
C VAL A 40 35.42 31.60 13.70
N LEU A 41 36.14 32.56 13.12
CA LEU A 41 36.26 33.92 13.67
C LEU A 41 34.96 34.72 13.58
N GLY A 42 33.96 34.22 12.85
CA GLY A 42 32.66 34.88 12.69
C GLY A 42 32.71 36.18 11.87
N VAL A 43 33.69 36.32 10.97
CA VAL A 43 33.83 37.51 10.09
C VAL A 43 32.97 37.40 8.83
N LEU A 44 32.53 36.19 8.47
CA LEU A 44 31.58 35.96 7.38
C LEU A 44 30.18 36.45 7.76
N THR A 45 29.44 36.99 6.79
CA THR A 45 28.08 37.50 7.02
C THR A 45 27.10 36.97 5.97
N GLY A 46 25.80 37.03 6.30
CA GLY A 46 24.71 36.86 5.34
C GLY A 46 24.72 35.51 4.61
N ALA A 47 25.02 35.54 3.30
CA ALA A 47 25.02 34.36 2.45
C ALA A 47 26.30 33.52 2.62
N ASP A 48 27.45 34.16 2.80
CA ASP A 48 28.75 33.49 2.86
C ASP A 48 28.87 32.65 4.14
N TRP A 49 28.38 33.19 5.26
CA TRP A 49 28.29 32.41 6.51
C TRP A 49 27.39 31.18 6.36
N ARG A 50 26.23 31.31 5.69
CA ARG A 50 25.31 30.19 5.45
C ARG A 50 25.93 29.14 4.54
N ALA A 51 26.61 29.56 3.48
CA ALA A 51 27.29 28.66 2.56
C ALA A 51 28.41 27.88 3.25
N ALA A 52 29.23 28.55 4.07
CA ALA A 52 30.27 27.90 4.88
C ALA A 52 29.66 26.95 5.93
N ALA A 53 28.59 27.36 6.61
CA ALA A 53 27.88 26.52 7.60
C ALA A 53 27.27 25.26 6.96
N GLU A 54 26.63 25.39 5.81
CA GLU A 54 26.08 24.27 5.06
C GLU A 54 27.20 23.34 4.60
N ARG A 55 28.29 23.90 4.04
CA ARG A 55 29.46 23.14 3.61
C ARG A 55 30.08 22.35 4.77
N ALA A 56 30.21 22.95 5.96
CA ALA A 56 30.73 22.25 7.15
C ALA A 56 29.88 21.06 7.59
N GLN A 57 28.59 20.99 7.22
CA GLN A 57 27.74 19.83 7.50
C GLN A 57 27.90 18.69 6.49
N VAL A 58 28.31 19.00 5.26
CA VAL A 58 28.32 18.03 4.14
C VAL A 58 29.73 17.62 3.68
N ASP A 59 30.73 18.48 3.85
CA ASP A 59 32.12 18.28 3.45
C ASP A 59 33.00 18.01 4.68
N GLY A 60 33.36 16.74 4.88
CA GLY A 60 34.16 16.31 6.02
C GLY A 60 35.59 16.88 6.04
N ALA A 61 36.18 17.20 4.88
CA ALA A 61 37.51 17.80 4.82
C ALA A 61 37.46 19.25 5.29
N PHE A 62 36.45 20.01 4.85
CA PHE A 62 36.21 21.36 5.33
C PHE A 62 35.84 21.39 6.82
N ALA A 63 35.00 20.45 7.29
CA ALA A 63 34.66 20.32 8.70
C ALA A 63 35.91 20.07 9.58
N ALA A 64 36.87 19.29 9.10
CA ALA A 64 38.12 19.05 9.81
C ALA A 64 39.00 20.32 9.92
N LEU A 65 38.97 21.21 8.92
CA LEU A 65 39.65 22.50 8.99
C LEU A 65 38.96 23.42 10.01
N VAL A 66 37.62 23.48 10.00
CA VAL A 66 36.84 24.22 11.00
C VAL A 66 37.18 23.77 12.42
N ALA A 67 37.17 22.47 12.69
CA ALA A 67 37.50 21.92 14.01
C ALA A 67 38.95 22.27 14.45
N GLN A 68 39.91 22.24 13.52
CA GLN A 68 41.30 22.64 13.82
C GLN A 68 41.42 24.12 14.20
N TRP A 69 40.65 24.99 13.53
CA TRP A 69 40.60 26.41 13.85
C TRP A 69 39.88 26.67 15.18
N GLU A 70 38.79 25.97 15.48
CA GLU A 70 38.11 26.04 16.77
C GLU A 70 39.05 25.64 17.92
N GLU A 71 39.75 24.51 17.80
CA GLU A 71 40.73 24.04 18.80
C GLU A 71 41.86 25.06 19.00
N ARG A 72 42.42 25.61 17.91
CA ARG A 72 43.49 26.62 17.96
C ARG A 72 43.05 27.89 18.69
N LEU A 73 41.77 28.26 18.59
CA LEU A 73 41.23 29.48 19.18
C LEU A 73 40.53 29.25 20.53
N ALA A 74 40.29 28.00 20.93
CA ALA A 74 39.57 27.66 22.16
C ALA A 74 40.18 28.30 23.42
N GLY A 75 41.51 28.34 23.50
CA GLY A 75 42.23 28.93 24.63
C GLY A 75 42.06 30.45 24.77
N LEU A 76 41.66 31.17 23.72
CA LEU A 76 41.42 32.62 23.80
C LEU A 76 40.28 32.97 24.76
N ASN A 77 39.35 32.03 24.98
CA ASN A 77 38.23 32.24 25.89
C ASN A 77 38.66 32.21 27.38
N GLU A 78 39.80 31.59 27.72
CA GLU A 78 40.28 31.46 29.10
C GLU A 78 40.61 32.82 29.75
N ALA A 79 40.89 33.83 28.93
CA ALA A 79 41.14 35.19 29.40
C ALA A 79 39.88 35.90 29.97
N TYR A 80 38.69 35.33 29.76
CA TYR A 80 37.41 35.90 30.20
C TYR A 80 36.85 35.16 31.41
N ALA A 81 36.54 35.89 32.47
CA ALA A 81 35.87 35.32 33.63
C ALA A 81 34.40 35.03 33.34
N ALA A 82 33.89 33.90 33.83
CA ALA A 82 32.48 33.56 33.74
C ALA A 82 31.62 34.60 34.49
N VAL A 83 30.58 35.10 33.83
CA VAL A 83 29.59 36.02 34.42
C VAL A 83 28.33 35.21 34.75
N PRO A 84 27.68 35.43 35.91
CA PRO A 84 26.41 34.79 36.23
C PRO A 84 25.35 35.11 35.17
N ALA A 85 24.75 34.07 34.58
CA ALA A 85 23.64 34.18 33.65
C ALA A 85 22.32 33.79 34.31
N ALA A 86 21.20 34.29 33.77
CA ALA A 86 19.88 33.81 34.15
C ALA A 86 19.72 32.32 33.78
N ASP A 87 18.94 31.57 34.55
CA ASP A 87 18.62 30.17 34.24
C ASP A 87 17.65 30.10 33.05
N LEU A 88 18.22 30.13 31.84
CA LEU A 88 17.49 30.08 30.57
C LEU A 88 17.32 28.64 30.05
N MET A 89 17.97 27.65 30.67
CA MET A 89 17.94 26.26 30.20
C MET A 89 16.51 25.73 30.02
N PRO A 90 15.57 25.94 30.98
CA PRO A 90 14.19 25.48 30.81
C PRO A 90 13.47 26.12 29.61
N GLN A 91 13.78 27.38 29.29
CA GLN A 91 13.18 28.09 28.15
C GLN A 91 13.75 27.59 26.82
N ILE A 92 15.05 27.27 26.79
CA ILE A 92 15.72 26.69 25.62
C ILE A 92 15.13 25.30 25.33
N GLU A 93 15.04 24.45 26.35
CA GLU A 93 14.47 23.10 26.22
C GLU A 93 13.02 23.15 25.72
N ALA A 94 12.18 24.03 26.28
CA ALA A 94 10.80 24.16 25.86
C ALA A 94 10.64 24.62 24.39
N ARG A 95 11.61 25.39 23.85
CA ARG A 95 11.61 25.82 22.45
C ARG A 95 12.12 24.74 21.50
N LEU A 96 13.17 24.03 21.89
CA LEU A 96 13.79 22.99 21.05
C LEU A 96 12.97 21.70 21.05
N PHE A 97 12.34 21.38 22.18
CA PHE A 97 11.60 20.14 22.40
C PHE A 97 10.19 20.45 22.89
N PRO A 98 9.32 21.05 22.04
CA PRO A 98 7.96 21.36 22.45
C PRO A 98 7.23 20.06 22.82
N ALA A 99 6.74 19.99 24.06
CA ALA A 99 5.93 18.87 24.48
C ALA A 99 4.67 18.79 23.58
N PRO A 100 4.30 17.60 23.08
CA PRO A 100 3.10 17.46 22.28
C PRO A 100 1.90 17.96 23.10
N THR A 101 1.15 18.92 22.54
CA THR A 101 -0.06 19.40 23.17
C THR A 101 -1.00 18.21 23.32
N ARG A 102 -1.21 17.77 24.57
CA ARG A 102 -2.11 16.66 24.88
C ARG A 102 -3.49 17.10 24.42
N ALA A 103 -3.93 16.63 23.25
CA ALA A 103 -5.23 16.95 22.71
C ALA A 103 -6.26 16.63 23.80
N ARG A 104 -6.95 17.66 24.31
CA ARG A 104 -7.95 17.51 25.37
C ARG A 104 -9.00 16.56 24.82
N ARG A 105 -8.98 15.30 25.28
CA ARG A 105 -9.82 14.21 24.77
C ARG A 105 -11.26 14.69 24.84
N ARG A 106 -11.75 15.08 23.67
CA ARG A 106 -13.10 15.57 23.47
C ARG A 106 -14.03 14.39 23.75
N TRP A 107 -14.74 14.44 24.86
CA TRP A 107 -15.72 13.45 25.36
C TRP A 107 -16.74 12.97 24.31
N PHE A 108 -16.85 13.66 23.18
CA PHE A 108 -17.67 13.28 22.03
C PHE A 108 -17.10 12.14 21.17
N THR A 109 -15.87 11.65 21.40
CA THR A 109 -15.36 10.46 20.70
C THR A 109 -16.12 9.16 21.03
N GLY A 110 -16.93 9.15 22.09
CA GLY A 110 -17.84 8.03 22.40
C GLY A 110 -18.94 7.84 21.34
N PHE A 111 -19.47 8.92 20.75
CA PHE A 111 -20.51 8.82 19.72
C PHE A 111 -19.99 8.30 18.38
N ALA A 112 -18.76 8.67 18.02
CA ALA A 112 -18.13 8.20 16.77
C ALA A 112 -17.86 6.68 16.80
N ALA A 113 -17.41 6.15 17.94
CA ALA A 113 -17.20 4.71 18.11
C ALA A 113 -18.51 3.91 18.06
N ALA A 114 -19.57 4.40 18.74
CA ALA A 114 -20.87 3.74 18.74
C ALA A 114 -21.53 3.73 17.33
N ALA A 115 -21.41 4.83 16.58
CA ALA A 115 -21.93 4.92 15.23
C ALA A 115 -21.23 3.96 14.26
N LEU A 116 -19.91 3.77 14.39
CA LEU A 116 -19.16 2.84 13.55
C LEU A 116 -19.55 1.37 13.82
N SER A 117 -19.69 0.98 15.09
CA SER A 117 -20.12 -0.37 15.45
C SER A 117 -21.55 -0.67 14.97
N ALA A 118 -22.47 0.29 15.09
CA ALA A 118 -23.83 0.14 14.57
C ALA A 118 -23.85 -0.02 13.04
N SER A 119 -23.03 0.73 12.30
CA SER A 119 -22.91 0.62 10.85
C SER A 119 -22.33 -0.73 10.39
N VAL A 120 -21.37 -1.31 11.13
CA VAL A 120 -20.84 -2.64 10.83
C VAL A 120 -21.90 -3.71 11.06
N VAL A 121 -22.63 -3.66 12.18
CA VAL A 121 -23.74 -4.58 12.45
C VAL A 121 -24.82 -4.45 11.38
N LEU A 122 -25.18 -3.22 11.00
CA LEU A 122 -26.16 -2.96 9.96
C LEU A 122 -25.70 -3.49 8.60
N ALA A 123 -24.42 -3.29 8.24
CA ALA A 123 -23.86 -3.81 7.00
C ALA A 123 -23.87 -5.35 6.94
N VAL A 124 -23.61 -6.02 8.06
CA VAL A 124 -23.71 -7.49 8.16
C VAL A 124 -25.16 -7.97 8.06
N VAL A 125 -26.09 -7.31 8.77
CA VAL A 125 -27.52 -7.65 8.74
C VAL A 125 -28.14 -7.42 7.36
N LEU A 126 -27.72 -6.39 6.64
CA LEU A 126 -28.20 -6.06 5.30
C LEU A 126 -27.42 -6.77 4.18
N TRP A 127 -26.42 -7.58 4.51
CA TRP A 127 -25.65 -8.28 3.49
C TRP A 127 -26.53 -9.35 2.82
N PRO A 128 -26.71 -9.31 1.48
CA PRO A 128 -27.57 -10.27 0.80
C PRO A 128 -27.03 -11.69 1.02
N GLN A 129 -27.87 -12.55 1.60
CA GLN A 129 -27.60 -13.98 1.69
C GLN A 129 -28.03 -14.61 0.37
N ALA A 130 -27.12 -15.29 -0.32
CA ALA A 130 -27.54 -16.14 -1.43
C ALA A 130 -28.43 -17.26 -0.87
N PRO A 131 -29.59 -17.57 -1.48
CA PRO A 131 -30.40 -18.70 -1.06
C PRO A 131 -29.56 -19.97 -1.11
N ALA A 132 -29.66 -20.81 -0.06
CA ALA A 132 -28.97 -22.09 -0.06
C ALA A 132 -29.55 -22.94 -1.19
N PRO A 133 -28.71 -23.52 -2.07
CA PRO A 133 -29.21 -24.35 -3.14
C PRO A 133 -29.91 -25.58 -2.56
N VAL A 134 -30.99 -25.99 -3.20
CA VAL A 134 -31.74 -27.18 -2.81
C VAL A 134 -31.16 -28.38 -3.52
N GLN A 135 -30.65 -29.32 -2.74
CA GLN A 135 -30.09 -30.54 -3.29
C GLN A 135 -31.22 -31.52 -3.66
N VAL A 136 -31.20 -31.98 -4.91
CA VAL A 136 -32.12 -32.96 -5.48
C VAL A 136 -31.32 -34.22 -5.80
N GLN A 137 -31.83 -35.37 -5.36
CA GLN A 137 -31.22 -36.66 -5.64
C GLN A 137 -32.16 -37.47 -6.51
N LEU A 138 -31.74 -37.75 -7.74
CA LEU A 138 -32.48 -38.60 -8.67
C LEU A 138 -31.96 -40.02 -8.47
N VAL A 139 -32.85 -40.93 -8.06
CA VAL A 139 -32.50 -42.31 -7.76
C VAL A 139 -33.24 -43.25 -8.71
N GLY A 140 -32.47 -44.11 -9.36
CA GLY A 140 -32.89 -45.20 -10.22
C GLY A 140 -32.57 -46.56 -9.61
N GLU A 141 -32.83 -47.61 -10.39
CA GLU A 141 -32.47 -48.99 -10.01
C GLU A 141 -30.94 -49.16 -9.95
N ASP A 142 -30.23 -48.71 -10.99
CA ASP A 142 -28.77 -48.82 -11.11
C ASP A 142 -28.06 -47.45 -11.25
N ALA A 143 -28.79 -46.35 -11.09
CA ALA A 143 -28.29 -45.01 -11.37
C ALA A 143 -28.63 -44.01 -10.26
N ARG A 144 -27.69 -43.11 -9.94
CA ARG A 144 -27.92 -42.01 -9.00
C ARG A 144 -27.33 -40.73 -9.56
N PHE A 145 -28.11 -39.66 -9.53
CA PHE A 145 -27.68 -38.32 -9.92
C PHE A 145 -27.95 -37.35 -8.78
N VAL A 146 -27.07 -36.37 -8.62
CA VAL A 146 -27.22 -35.30 -7.62
C VAL A 146 -27.19 -33.97 -8.36
N ALA A 147 -28.16 -33.13 -8.07
CA ALA A 147 -28.25 -31.78 -8.60
C ALA A 147 -28.44 -30.78 -7.48
N ASP A 148 -27.79 -29.63 -7.57
CA ASP A 148 -28.03 -28.49 -6.70
C ASP A 148 -28.83 -27.44 -7.47
N TYR A 149 -30.00 -27.05 -6.96
CA TYR A 149 -30.88 -26.07 -7.58
C TYR A 149 -30.87 -24.75 -6.81
N ASP A 150 -30.43 -23.67 -7.44
CA ASP A 150 -30.37 -22.33 -6.81
C ASP A 150 -31.60 -21.44 -7.09
N GLY A 151 -32.62 -21.97 -7.77
CA GLY A 151 -33.81 -21.22 -8.20
C GLY A 151 -33.72 -20.70 -9.64
N ALA A 152 -32.53 -20.67 -10.24
CA ALA A 152 -32.33 -20.22 -11.62
C ALA A 152 -31.59 -21.26 -12.48
N ALA A 153 -30.76 -22.09 -11.86
CA ALA A 153 -29.99 -23.12 -12.53
C ALA A 153 -29.89 -24.39 -11.69
N LEU A 154 -29.80 -25.51 -12.40
CA LEU A 154 -29.45 -26.82 -11.87
C LEU A 154 -27.98 -27.10 -12.16
N GLU A 155 -27.21 -27.42 -11.13
CA GLU A 155 -25.85 -27.93 -11.25
C GLU A 155 -25.83 -29.42 -10.99
N PHE A 156 -25.72 -30.22 -12.04
CA PHE A 156 -25.69 -31.69 -11.97
C PHE A 156 -24.26 -32.19 -11.85
N ALA A 157 -23.97 -32.90 -10.76
CA ALA A 157 -22.78 -33.72 -10.63
C ALA A 157 -23.14 -35.15 -11.04
N LEU A 158 -22.51 -35.64 -12.12
CA LEU A 158 -22.73 -37.00 -12.56
C LEU A 158 -22.00 -37.96 -11.59
N ALA A 159 -22.74 -38.82 -10.89
CA ALA A 159 -22.13 -39.78 -9.97
C ALA A 159 -21.79 -41.14 -10.63
N LEU A 160 -21.89 -41.23 -11.96
CA LEU A 160 -21.70 -42.44 -12.76
C LEU A 160 -20.59 -42.25 -13.81
N ASP A 161 -20.12 -43.36 -14.37
CA ASP A 161 -19.30 -43.37 -15.59
C ASP A 161 -20.09 -42.75 -16.76
N ALA A 162 -19.36 -42.35 -17.81
CA ALA A 162 -19.95 -41.83 -19.04
C ALA A 162 -21.06 -42.77 -19.56
N ALA A 163 -22.06 -42.22 -20.27
CA ALA A 163 -23.24 -42.93 -20.79
C ALA A 163 -22.95 -44.16 -21.68
N GLY A 164 -21.68 -44.44 -22.00
CA GLY A 164 -21.22 -45.48 -22.90
C GLY A 164 -20.97 -44.94 -24.31
N GLU A 165 -20.29 -45.73 -25.14
CA GLU A 165 -19.99 -45.34 -26.51
C GLU A 165 -21.28 -45.11 -27.32
N GLY A 166 -21.39 -43.94 -27.95
CA GLY A 166 -22.52 -43.60 -28.82
C GLY A 166 -23.83 -43.28 -28.09
N ARG A 167 -23.79 -43.01 -26.77
CA ARG A 167 -24.94 -42.62 -25.95
C ARG A 167 -24.64 -41.34 -25.17
N ASP A 168 -25.69 -40.59 -24.84
CA ASP A 168 -25.63 -39.41 -23.98
C ASP A 168 -26.73 -39.51 -22.90
N TYR A 169 -26.49 -38.93 -21.73
CA TYR A 169 -27.54 -38.70 -20.75
C TYR A 169 -28.27 -37.40 -21.09
N GLU A 170 -29.60 -37.43 -21.06
CA GLU A 170 -30.43 -36.24 -21.27
C GLU A 170 -31.33 -36.00 -20.07
N LEU A 171 -31.39 -34.74 -19.64
CA LEU A 171 -32.20 -34.28 -18.54
C LEU A 171 -33.52 -33.71 -19.04
N TRP A 172 -34.59 -34.04 -18.32
CA TRP A 172 -35.95 -33.63 -18.64
C TRP A 172 -36.64 -33.02 -17.42
N ALA A 173 -37.49 -32.02 -17.66
CA ALA A 173 -38.47 -31.51 -16.71
C ALA A 173 -39.88 -31.91 -17.15
N ILE A 174 -40.65 -32.48 -16.23
CA ILE A 174 -42.02 -32.93 -16.45
C ILE A 174 -42.91 -32.17 -15.46
N GLY A 175 -43.73 -31.26 -15.99
CA GLY A 175 -44.67 -30.49 -15.20
C GLY A 175 -45.99 -31.22 -14.98
N ASP A 176 -46.99 -30.51 -14.47
CA ASP A 176 -48.35 -31.04 -14.24
C ASP A 176 -49.06 -31.47 -15.53
N ASP A 177 -48.63 -30.94 -16.67
CA ASP A 177 -49.08 -31.34 -18.00
C ASP A 177 -48.59 -32.74 -18.40
N GLY A 178 -47.63 -33.31 -17.67
CA GLY A 178 -47.05 -34.62 -17.92
C GLY A 178 -46.19 -34.69 -19.19
N VAL A 179 -45.93 -33.55 -19.84
CA VAL A 179 -45.15 -33.48 -21.07
C VAL A 179 -43.68 -33.24 -20.71
N PRO A 180 -42.76 -34.18 -21.02
CA PRO A 180 -41.34 -33.97 -20.83
C PRO A 180 -40.82 -32.81 -21.70
N ARG A 181 -40.03 -31.93 -21.11
CA ARG A 181 -39.27 -30.89 -21.80
C ARG A 181 -37.79 -31.11 -21.57
N SER A 182 -37.01 -31.20 -22.64
CA SER A 182 -35.57 -31.35 -22.53
C SER A 182 -34.95 -30.11 -21.88
N LEU A 183 -34.11 -30.35 -20.88
CA LEU A 183 -33.26 -29.38 -20.24
C LEU A 183 -31.82 -29.46 -20.77
N GLY A 184 -31.51 -30.47 -21.59
CA GLY A 184 -30.23 -30.64 -22.26
C GLY A 184 -29.43 -31.85 -21.79
N LEU A 185 -28.24 -31.98 -22.37
CA LEU A 185 -27.38 -33.16 -22.22
C LEU A 185 -26.44 -33.01 -21.04
N LEU A 186 -26.30 -34.07 -20.25
CA LEU A 186 -25.37 -34.14 -19.11
C LEU A 186 -24.03 -34.68 -19.60
N ARG A 187 -23.10 -33.77 -19.90
CA ARG A 187 -21.77 -34.09 -20.45
C ARG A 187 -20.67 -33.62 -19.50
N GLY A 188 -19.79 -34.55 -19.14
CA GLY A 188 -18.66 -34.28 -18.25
C GLY A 188 -19.00 -34.45 -16.76
N PRO A 189 -18.06 -34.12 -15.86
CA PRO A 189 -18.20 -34.38 -14.43
C PRO A 189 -19.25 -33.49 -13.76
N VAL A 190 -19.42 -32.26 -14.26
CA VAL A 190 -20.43 -31.30 -13.80
C VAL A 190 -21.06 -30.63 -15.02
N THR A 191 -22.39 -30.55 -15.05
CA THR A 191 -23.15 -29.83 -16.08
C THR A 191 -24.08 -28.82 -15.40
N ARG A 192 -24.00 -27.55 -15.79
CA ARG A 192 -24.91 -26.51 -15.34
C ARG A 192 -25.97 -26.25 -16.41
N VAL A 193 -27.22 -26.22 -15.99
CA VAL A 193 -28.38 -26.01 -16.85
C VAL A 193 -29.21 -24.86 -16.30
N GLU A 194 -29.39 -23.81 -17.08
CA GLU A 194 -30.26 -22.68 -16.72
C GLU A 194 -31.72 -23.06 -16.98
N ALA A 195 -32.51 -23.12 -15.90
CA ALA A 195 -33.91 -23.48 -15.95
C ALA A 195 -34.64 -22.93 -14.72
N GLU A 196 -35.62 -22.07 -14.95
CA GLU A 196 -36.57 -21.66 -13.91
C GLU A 196 -37.67 -22.74 -13.80
N LEU A 197 -37.66 -23.48 -12.70
CA LEU A 197 -38.53 -24.61 -12.46
C LEU A 197 -39.43 -24.33 -11.25
N LEU A 198 -40.68 -24.73 -11.37
CA LEU A 198 -41.62 -24.68 -10.26
C LEU A 198 -41.41 -25.89 -9.33
N ALA A 199 -41.60 -25.68 -8.03
CA ALA A 199 -41.66 -26.77 -7.07
C ALA A 199 -42.74 -27.79 -7.49
N GLY A 200 -42.46 -29.07 -7.34
CA GLY A 200 -43.35 -30.16 -7.78
C GLY A 200 -43.07 -30.68 -9.18
N VAL A 201 -42.28 -29.98 -10.00
CA VAL A 201 -41.81 -30.52 -11.29
C VAL A 201 -41.01 -31.80 -11.06
N THR A 202 -41.28 -32.83 -11.86
CA THR A 202 -40.50 -34.07 -11.85
C THR A 202 -39.33 -33.94 -12.81
N LEU A 203 -38.12 -34.07 -12.29
CA LEU A 203 -36.90 -34.23 -13.08
C LEU A 203 -36.72 -35.70 -13.45
N ALA A 204 -36.27 -35.95 -14.67
CA ALA A 204 -35.96 -37.29 -15.17
C ALA A 204 -34.66 -37.28 -15.98
N VAL A 205 -33.87 -38.36 -15.86
CA VAL A 205 -32.69 -38.57 -16.71
C VAL A 205 -32.93 -39.82 -17.56
N SER A 206 -32.78 -39.69 -18.87
CA SER A 206 -32.84 -40.82 -19.81
C SER A 206 -31.48 -41.08 -20.46
N LEU A 207 -31.29 -42.31 -20.94
CA LEU A 207 -30.13 -42.70 -21.74
C LEU A 207 -30.48 -42.61 -23.22
N GLU A 208 -30.02 -41.60 -23.93
CA GLU A 208 -30.38 -41.32 -25.32
C GLU A 208 -29.25 -41.70 -26.30
N PRO A 209 -29.52 -41.76 -27.61
CA PRO A 209 -28.46 -41.82 -28.63
C PRO A 209 -27.49 -40.64 -28.51
N ALA A 210 -26.30 -40.75 -29.11
CA ALA A 210 -25.36 -39.65 -29.18
C ALA A 210 -26.02 -38.40 -29.78
N GLY A 211 -25.98 -37.30 -29.03
CA GLY A 211 -26.65 -36.04 -29.38
C GLY A 211 -28.02 -35.84 -28.73
N GLY A 212 -28.54 -36.80 -27.96
CA GLY A 212 -29.84 -36.72 -27.29
C GLY A 212 -30.98 -37.40 -28.06
N ALA A 213 -32.19 -37.19 -27.56
CA ALA A 213 -33.42 -37.64 -28.20
C ALA A 213 -33.60 -36.90 -29.55
N PRO A 214 -33.92 -37.63 -30.64
CA PRO A 214 -34.15 -37.01 -31.96
C PRO A 214 -35.41 -36.15 -32.06
N GLY A 215 -36.28 -36.16 -31.04
CA GLY A 215 -37.53 -35.41 -31.00
C GLY A 215 -37.81 -34.87 -29.60
N ASP A 216 -39.04 -34.40 -29.37
CA ASP A 216 -39.39 -33.68 -28.14
C ASP A 216 -39.69 -34.60 -26.93
N LEU A 217 -39.52 -35.91 -27.07
CA LEU A 217 -39.80 -36.91 -26.04
C LEU A 217 -38.59 -37.84 -25.85
N PRO A 218 -38.35 -38.33 -24.62
CA PRO A 218 -37.33 -39.33 -24.35
C PRO A 218 -37.52 -40.56 -25.25
N THR A 219 -36.45 -41.05 -25.88
CA THR A 219 -36.48 -42.27 -26.71
C THR A 219 -35.82 -43.47 -26.04
N GLY A 220 -34.99 -43.21 -25.03
CA GLY A 220 -34.30 -44.24 -24.25
C GLY A 220 -34.97 -44.59 -22.93
N PRO A 221 -34.41 -45.56 -22.19
CA PRO A 221 -34.87 -45.86 -20.84
C PRO A 221 -34.64 -44.66 -19.92
N VAL A 222 -35.64 -44.37 -19.08
CA VAL A 222 -35.52 -43.42 -17.97
C VAL A 222 -34.78 -44.11 -16.85
N LEU A 223 -33.63 -43.57 -16.48
CA LEU A 223 -32.72 -44.16 -15.50
C LEU A 223 -33.04 -43.71 -14.08
N ALA A 224 -33.43 -42.46 -13.88
CA ALA A 224 -33.69 -41.92 -12.56
C ALA A 224 -34.69 -40.77 -12.64
N THR A 225 -35.46 -40.58 -11.56
CA THR A 225 -36.37 -39.45 -11.41
C THR A 225 -36.29 -38.85 -10.01
N ALA A 226 -36.69 -37.59 -9.87
CA ALA A 226 -36.95 -36.96 -8.59
C ALA A 226 -37.98 -35.84 -8.74
N VAL A 227 -38.78 -35.62 -7.71
CA VAL A 227 -39.64 -34.42 -7.63
C VAL A 227 -38.81 -33.28 -7.06
N LEU A 228 -38.85 -32.12 -7.70
CA LEU A 228 -38.22 -30.90 -7.21
C LEU A 228 -38.94 -30.43 -5.94
N PRO A 229 -38.29 -30.46 -4.76
CA PRO A 229 -38.88 -29.95 -3.52
C PRO A 229 -39.10 -28.43 -3.60
N SER A 230 -39.94 -27.90 -2.70
CA SER A 230 -40.07 -26.45 -2.54
C SER A 230 -38.75 -25.82 -2.08
N VAL A 231 -38.32 -24.79 -2.79
CA VAL A 231 -37.26 -23.87 -2.36
C VAL A 231 -37.87 -22.97 -1.27
N ASN A 232 -37.31 -23.00 -0.07
CA ASN A 232 -37.84 -22.30 1.11
C ASN A 232 -36.99 -21.09 1.46
#